data_AF-A0A972FB97-F1
#
_entry.id   AF-A0A972FB97-F1
#
_cell.length_a   1.000
_cell.length_b   1.000
_cell.length_c   1.000
_cell.angle_alpha   90.00
_cell.angle_beta   90.00
_cell.angle_gamma   90.00
#
_symmetry.space_group_name_H-M   'P 1'
#
loop_
_entity.id
_entity.type
_entity.pdbx_description
1 polymer ?
#
loop_
_entity_poly.entity_id
_entity_poly.type
_entity_poly.pdbx_seq_one_letter_code
_entity_poly.pdbx_strand_id
1 'polypeptide(L)'
;MSEKLVTTSLDGVIYTITLNRPEKRNAVSDRLLAALEQALITTPEETRVIILAGAGDHFCAGLDLTEHQHREPFGVMQHSRGWHRIFDRIENGGIPVVAALHGAVIGGGLELATATHVRVAEPHTIYQLPEGRHGIFVGGGASVRVAKLIGPGRMCEMMLTGRILDADEGQHLGLSHYVVGRGEALAKARELAERIAENAPMANWAMVSAISRIHNMASDDGLFVESLTAALTQTSPEVVARIGHFLQRKGKGPQA
;
A
#
# COMPACT_ATOMS: atom_id res chain seq x y z
N MET A 1 11.30 28.70 5.22
CA MET A 1 10.77 27.86 4.12
C MET A 1 9.86 26.84 4.77
N SER A 2 8.61 26.66 4.29
CA SER A 2 7.73 25.63 4.85
C SER A 2 8.39 24.26 4.64
N GLU A 3 8.48 23.47 5.70
CA GLU A 3 8.97 22.10 5.62
C GLU A 3 8.10 21.28 4.66
N LYS A 4 8.74 20.41 3.86
CA LYS A 4 8.03 19.56 2.90
C LYS A 4 7.36 18.42 3.65
N LEU A 5 6.03 18.31 3.56
CA LEU A 5 5.23 17.27 4.22
C LEU A 5 5.42 15.88 3.62
N VAL A 6 5.89 15.81 2.38
CA VAL A 6 6.29 14.60 1.67
C VAL A 6 7.61 14.86 0.98
N THR A 7 8.55 13.93 1.12
CA THR A 7 9.82 13.93 0.39
C THR A 7 9.85 12.76 -0.58
N THR A 8 10.59 12.92 -1.68
CA THR A 8 10.65 11.91 -2.74
C THR A 8 12.07 11.76 -3.25
N SER A 9 12.43 10.54 -3.66
CA SER A 9 13.70 10.22 -4.28
C SER A 9 13.54 9.11 -5.31
N LEU A 10 14.23 9.20 -6.43
CA LEU A 10 14.29 8.16 -7.44
C LEU A 10 15.69 7.54 -7.45
N ASP A 11 15.77 6.22 -7.32
CA ASP A 11 17.00 5.44 -7.44
C ASP A 11 16.79 4.35 -8.51
N GLY A 12 17.41 4.56 -9.68
CA GLY A 12 17.13 3.77 -10.88
C GLY A 12 15.64 3.84 -11.25
N VAL A 13 14.93 2.74 -11.05
CA VAL A 13 13.49 2.61 -11.36
C VAL A 13 12.60 2.53 -10.10
N ILE A 14 13.17 2.77 -8.93
CA ILE A 14 12.48 2.69 -7.63
C ILE A 14 12.25 4.10 -7.12
N TYR A 15 10.98 4.48 -7.01
CA TYR A 15 10.57 5.79 -6.51
C TYR A 15 10.14 5.69 -5.05
N THR A 16 10.86 6.35 -4.15
CA THR A 16 10.53 6.36 -2.72
C THR A 16 9.76 7.62 -2.38
N ILE A 17 8.58 7.46 -1.78
CA ILE A 17 7.75 8.52 -1.22
C ILE A 17 7.77 8.39 0.29
N THR A 18 8.21 9.43 1.00
CA THR A 18 8.30 9.43 2.46
C THR A 18 7.39 10.50 3.06
N LEU A 19 6.48 10.09 3.95
CA LEU A 19 5.70 11.01 4.79
C LEU A 19 6.66 11.72 5.75
N ASN A 20 6.65 13.04 5.76
CA ASN A 20 7.64 13.85 6.47
C ASN A 20 6.96 14.89 7.38
N ARG A 21 6.30 14.38 8.42
CA ARG A 21 5.78 15.13 9.57
C ARG A 21 6.10 14.39 10.89
N PRO A 22 7.36 14.04 11.15
CA PRO A 22 7.74 13.20 12.30
C PRO A 22 7.31 13.80 13.65
N GLU A 23 7.28 15.12 13.78
CA GLU A 23 6.83 15.86 14.96
C GLU A 23 5.34 15.66 15.28
N LYS A 24 4.55 15.27 14.27
CA LYS A 24 3.14 14.88 14.39
C LYS A 24 2.94 13.38 14.18
N ARG A 25 4.01 12.58 14.24
CA ARG A 25 3.98 11.12 13.99
C ARG A 25 3.36 10.77 12.64
N ASN A 26 3.65 11.61 11.63
CA ASN A 26 3.12 11.51 10.27
C ASN A 26 1.59 11.49 10.20
N ALA A 27 0.90 12.14 11.15
CA ALA A 27 -0.56 12.19 11.17
C ALA A 27 -1.13 12.80 9.87
N VAL A 28 -2.21 12.20 9.39
CA VAL A 28 -2.93 12.57 8.18
C VAL A 28 -3.63 13.90 8.37
N SER A 29 -3.38 14.82 7.45
CA SER A 29 -4.17 16.05 7.28
C SER A 29 -4.42 16.31 5.80
N ASP A 30 -5.33 17.23 5.49
CA ASP A 30 -5.66 17.63 4.11
C ASP A 30 -4.40 18.05 3.33
N ARG A 31 -3.46 18.73 4.00
CA ARG A 31 -2.19 19.16 3.39
C ARG A 31 -1.25 17.99 3.12
N LEU A 32 -1.16 17.03 4.04
CA LEU A 32 -0.34 15.83 3.83
C LEU A 32 -0.90 15.00 2.66
N LEU A 33 -2.22 14.82 2.62
CA LEU A 33 -2.89 14.09 1.54
C LEU A 33 -2.72 14.75 0.19
N ALA A 34 -2.85 16.08 0.11
CA ALA A 34 -2.57 16.82 -1.11
C ALA A 34 -1.11 16.66 -1.57
N ALA A 35 -0.15 16.69 -0.64
CA ALA A 35 1.27 16.48 -0.94
C ALA A 35 1.55 15.05 -1.41
N LEU A 36 0.93 14.04 -0.78
CA LEU A 36 1.02 12.64 -1.18
C LEU A 36 0.43 12.42 -2.57
N GLU A 37 -0.75 13.00 -2.83
CA GLU A 37 -1.38 12.93 -4.14
C GLU A 37 -0.50 13.54 -5.22
N GLN A 38 0.07 14.72 -4.96
CA GLN A 38 0.97 15.37 -5.89
C GLN A 38 2.19 14.48 -6.19
N ALA A 39 2.79 13.87 -5.16
CA ALA A 39 3.91 12.94 -5.34
C ALA A 39 3.55 11.73 -6.20
N LEU A 40 2.31 11.19 -6.07
CA LEU A 40 1.80 10.09 -6.89
C LEU A 40 1.52 10.52 -8.33
N ILE A 41 0.97 11.72 -8.55
CA ILE A 41 0.69 12.28 -9.88
C ILE A 41 1.99 12.53 -10.64
N THR A 42 3.01 13.06 -9.97
CA THR A 42 4.30 13.38 -10.58
C THR A 42 5.31 12.26 -10.42
N THR A 43 4.84 11.01 -10.35
CA THR A 43 5.73 9.84 -10.36
C THR A 43 6.54 9.84 -11.67
N PRO A 44 7.88 9.76 -11.63
CA PRO A 44 8.71 9.71 -12.84
C PRO A 44 8.33 8.55 -13.77
N GLU A 45 8.40 8.75 -15.08
CA GLU A 45 7.93 7.79 -16.09
C GLU A 45 8.70 6.46 -16.03
N GLU A 46 9.97 6.50 -15.67
CA GLU A 46 10.85 5.35 -15.52
C GLU A 46 10.54 4.49 -14.28
N THR A 47 9.64 4.95 -13.40
CA THR A 47 9.29 4.24 -12.17
C THR A 47 8.65 2.88 -12.47
N ARG A 48 9.22 1.81 -11.90
CA ARG A 48 8.68 0.45 -11.95
C ARG A 48 8.03 0.02 -10.64
N VAL A 49 8.48 0.56 -9.51
CA VAL A 49 7.97 0.25 -8.16
C VAL A 49 8.06 1.49 -7.29
N ILE A 50 7.06 1.71 -6.45
CA ILE A 50 7.05 2.75 -5.42
C ILE A 50 7.33 2.12 -4.06
N ILE A 51 8.17 2.77 -3.26
CA ILE A 51 8.28 2.50 -1.82
C ILE A 51 7.55 3.62 -1.08
N LEU A 52 6.66 3.26 -0.16
CA LEU A 52 6.01 4.21 0.74
C LEU A 52 6.57 4.06 2.16
N ALA A 53 7.11 5.14 2.71
CA ALA A 53 7.74 5.16 4.03
C ALA A 53 7.26 6.34 4.88
N GLY A 54 7.54 6.31 6.17
CA GLY A 54 7.39 7.45 7.08
C GLY A 54 8.75 7.89 7.64
N ALA A 55 8.93 9.18 7.87
CA ALA A 55 10.10 9.72 8.56
C ALA A 55 9.89 9.68 10.09
N GLY A 56 10.98 9.56 10.84
CA GLY A 56 10.95 9.53 12.32
C GLY A 56 10.59 8.15 12.87
N ASP A 57 9.86 8.12 13.99
CA ASP A 57 9.62 6.89 14.77
C ASP A 57 8.31 6.16 14.39
N HIS A 58 7.53 6.70 13.45
CA HIS A 58 6.23 6.13 13.10
C HIS A 58 5.94 6.23 11.60
N PHE A 59 5.28 5.21 11.05
CA PHE A 59 4.76 5.28 9.70
C PHE A 59 3.67 6.35 9.57
N CYS A 60 2.56 6.22 10.31
CA CYS A 60 1.47 7.20 10.33
C CYS A 60 0.50 6.92 11.49
N ALA A 61 0.35 7.89 12.39
CA ALA A 61 -0.51 7.79 13.58
C ALA A 61 -2.00 8.08 13.35
N GLY A 62 -2.46 8.11 12.10
CA GLY A 62 -3.87 8.34 11.75
C GLY A 62 -4.24 9.81 11.58
N LEU A 63 -5.52 10.14 11.69
CA LEU A 63 -6.02 11.50 11.47
C LEU A 63 -5.46 12.49 12.50
N ASP A 64 -4.95 13.63 12.05
CA ASP A 64 -4.59 14.74 12.93
C ASP A 64 -5.86 15.39 13.48
N LEU A 65 -6.25 15.01 14.70
CA LEU A 65 -7.42 15.55 15.37
C LEU A 65 -7.29 17.04 15.69
N THR A 66 -6.08 17.61 15.72
CA THR A 66 -5.88 19.05 15.93
C THR A 66 -6.19 19.87 14.68
N GLU A 67 -6.12 19.24 13.51
CA GLU A 67 -6.49 19.82 12.22
C GLU A 67 -7.89 19.36 11.76
N HIS A 68 -8.63 18.65 12.61
CA HIS A 68 -9.98 18.19 12.30
C HIS A 68 -10.93 19.38 12.20
N GLN A 69 -11.48 19.59 11.00
CA GLN A 69 -12.47 20.62 10.75
C GLN A 69 -13.87 20.04 10.88
N HIS A 70 -14.74 20.76 11.60
CA HIS A 70 -16.16 20.49 11.59
C HIS A 70 -16.71 20.63 10.17
N ARG A 71 -17.42 19.62 9.69
CA ARG A 71 -18.02 19.57 8.37
C ARG A 71 -19.45 19.06 8.53
N GLU A 72 -20.38 19.66 7.78
CA GLU A 72 -21.72 19.11 7.61
C GLU A 72 -21.68 17.72 6.96
N PRO A 73 -22.70 16.86 7.11
CA PRO A 73 -22.68 15.47 6.63
C PRO A 73 -22.25 15.30 5.16
N PHE A 74 -22.72 16.17 4.27
CA PHE A 74 -22.32 16.14 2.86
C PHE A 74 -20.83 16.46 2.67
N GLY A 75 -20.30 17.43 3.42
CA GLY A 75 -18.88 17.79 3.40
C GLY A 75 -17.98 16.68 3.96
N VAL A 76 -18.44 15.94 4.98
CA VAL A 76 -17.75 14.74 5.49
C VAL A 76 -17.67 13.66 4.40
N MET A 77 -18.79 13.40 3.71
CA MET A 77 -18.83 12.44 2.61
C MET A 77 -17.88 12.82 1.47
N GLN A 78 -17.88 14.10 1.05
CA GLN A 78 -16.96 14.59 0.02
C GLN A 78 -15.50 14.46 0.46
N HIS A 79 -15.20 14.76 1.72
CA HIS A 79 -13.86 14.63 2.28
C HIS A 79 -13.38 13.16 2.26
N SER A 80 -14.22 12.22 2.69
CA SER A 80 -13.95 10.78 2.61
C SER A 80 -13.73 10.31 1.16
N ARG A 81 -14.57 10.75 0.21
CA ARG A 81 -14.36 10.46 -1.22
C ARG A 81 -13.04 11.01 -1.76
N GLY A 82 -12.56 12.12 -1.22
CA GLY A 82 -11.22 12.66 -1.50
C GLY A 82 -10.11 11.68 -1.10
N TRP A 83 -10.18 11.12 0.11
CA TRP A 83 -9.22 10.10 0.58
C TRP A 83 -9.27 8.85 -0.29
N HIS A 84 -10.47 8.36 -0.59
CA HIS A 84 -10.64 7.18 -1.46
C HIS A 84 -9.94 7.38 -2.81
N ARG A 85 -10.10 8.54 -3.43
CA ARG A 85 -9.48 8.88 -4.71
C ARG A 85 -7.94 8.89 -4.64
N ILE A 86 -7.36 9.37 -3.53
CA ILE A 86 -5.91 9.40 -3.35
C ILE A 86 -5.38 7.98 -3.13
N PHE A 87 -6.02 7.20 -2.26
CA PHE A 87 -5.58 5.81 -2.01
C PHE A 87 -5.86 4.88 -3.19
N ASP A 88 -6.85 5.18 -4.03
CA ASP A 88 -7.07 4.48 -5.29
C ASP A 88 -5.92 4.67 -6.30
N ARG A 89 -5.21 5.80 -6.27
CA ARG A 89 -3.97 5.98 -7.04
C ARG A 89 -2.84 5.07 -6.58
N ILE A 90 -2.90 4.57 -5.35
CA ILE A 90 -1.94 3.59 -4.83
C ILE A 90 -2.39 2.19 -5.25
N GLU A 91 -3.61 1.81 -4.89
CA GLU A 91 -4.14 0.45 -5.11
C GLU A 91 -4.36 0.12 -6.60
N ASN A 92 -4.86 1.07 -7.39
CA ASN A 92 -5.26 0.88 -8.78
C ASN A 92 -4.45 1.75 -9.76
N GLY A 93 -3.36 2.36 -9.30
CA GLY A 93 -2.50 3.25 -10.11
C GLY A 93 -1.60 2.53 -11.10
N GLY A 94 -1.53 1.19 -11.07
CA GLY A 94 -0.81 0.37 -12.03
C GLY A 94 0.69 0.19 -11.76
N ILE A 95 1.24 0.87 -10.75
CA ILE A 95 2.62 0.70 -10.28
C ILE A 95 2.58 -0.03 -8.92
N PRO A 96 3.30 -1.15 -8.75
CA PRO A 96 3.43 -1.81 -7.45
C PRO A 96 3.96 -0.87 -6.36
N VAL A 97 3.49 -1.07 -5.13
CA VAL A 97 3.79 -0.21 -3.98
C VAL A 97 4.11 -1.08 -2.78
N VAL A 98 5.29 -0.88 -2.20
CA VAL A 98 5.78 -1.59 -1.01
C VAL A 98 5.85 -0.60 0.15
N ALA A 99 5.10 -0.84 1.22
CA ALA A 99 5.15 -0.02 2.43
C ALA A 99 6.21 -0.53 3.42
N ALA A 100 7.05 0.38 3.92
CA ALA A 100 7.95 0.15 5.05
C ALA A 100 7.33 0.71 6.34
N LEU A 101 6.83 -0.18 7.19
CA LEU A 101 6.04 0.13 8.38
C LEU A 101 6.89 0.01 9.65
N HIS A 102 6.76 0.98 10.53
CA HIS A 102 7.37 1.01 11.86
C HIS A 102 6.52 1.89 12.79
N GLY A 103 6.65 1.70 14.10
CA GLY A 103 5.89 2.46 15.08
C GLY A 103 4.38 2.43 14.86
N ALA A 104 3.75 3.60 14.82
CA ALA A 104 2.29 3.68 14.74
C ALA A 104 1.82 3.51 13.29
N VAL A 105 0.90 2.56 13.07
CA VAL A 105 0.13 2.36 11.83
C VAL A 105 -1.35 2.32 12.23
N ILE A 106 -1.92 3.51 12.47
CA ILE A 106 -3.20 3.67 13.20
C ILE A 106 -4.21 4.43 12.34
N GLY A 107 -5.48 4.02 12.37
CA GLY A 107 -6.60 4.72 11.72
C GLY A 107 -6.30 4.99 10.24
N GLY A 108 -6.34 6.28 9.85
CA GLY A 108 -5.94 6.71 8.50
C GLY A 108 -4.55 6.24 8.03
N GLY A 109 -3.60 5.99 8.94
CA GLY A 109 -2.31 5.40 8.63
C GLY A 109 -2.39 3.92 8.27
N LEU A 110 -3.29 3.17 8.92
CA LEU A 110 -3.60 1.79 8.53
C LEU A 110 -4.39 1.75 7.22
N GLU A 111 -5.30 2.70 7.00
CA GLU A 111 -6.01 2.84 5.72
C GLU A 111 -5.04 3.10 4.55
N LEU A 112 -4.05 3.97 4.77
CA LEU A 112 -2.98 4.21 3.80
C LEU A 112 -2.10 2.98 3.59
N ALA A 113 -1.65 2.33 4.68
CA ALA A 113 -0.80 1.14 4.59
C ALA A 113 -1.50 0.02 3.80
N THR A 114 -2.78 -0.22 4.06
CA THR A 114 -3.56 -1.28 3.40
C THR A 114 -3.98 -0.95 1.96
N ALA A 115 -3.80 0.29 1.51
CA ALA A 115 -3.90 0.64 0.08
C ALA A 115 -2.67 0.20 -0.72
N THR A 116 -1.53 -0.10 -0.07
CA THR A 116 -0.32 -0.61 -0.74
C THR A 116 -0.41 -2.11 -1.02
N HIS A 117 0.46 -2.60 -1.92
CA HIS A 117 0.41 -3.98 -2.39
C HIS A 117 1.18 -4.93 -1.47
N VAL A 118 2.35 -4.50 -0.97
CA VAL A 118 3.21 -5.26 -0.06
C VAL A 118 3.50 -4.41 1.17
N ARG A 119 3.57 -5.04 2.35
CA ARG A 119 3.76 -4.36 3.65
C ARG A 119 4.82 -5.09 4.44
N VAL A 120 5.88 -4.39 4.79
CA VAL A 120 6.99 -4.88 5.62
C VAL A 120 6.94 -4.14 6.94
N ALA A 121 6.93 -4.85 8.06
CA ALA A 121 6.81 -4.28 9.39
C ALA A 121 8.07 -4.50 10.22
N GLU A 122 8.40 -3.53 11.07
CA GLU A 122 9.39 -3.71 12.14
C GLU A 122 8.73 -4.22 13.42
N PRO A 123 9.49 -4.77 14.39
CA PRO A 123 8.91 -5.43 15.57
C PRO A 123 8.11 -4.50 16.49
N HIS A 124 8.42 -3.20 16.45
CA HIS A 124 7.72 -2.18 17.26
C HIS A 124 6.54 -1.53 16.51
N THR A 125 6.13 -2.10 15.37
CA THR A 125 4.93 -1.69 14.65
C THR A 125 3.69 -2.06 15.45
N ILE A 126 2.74 -1.15 15.53
CA ILE A 126 1.41 -1.40 16.10
C ILE A 126 0.32 -1.04 15.10
N TYR A 127 -0.76 -1.83 15.10
CA TYR A 127 -1.93 -1.63 14.25
C TYR A 127 -3.18 -1.40 15.10
N GLN A 128 -3.99 -0.42 14.72
CA GLN A 128 -5.22 -0.09 15.43
C GLN A 128 -6.19 0.72 14.55
N LEU A 129 -7.49 0.52 14.76
CA LEU A 129 -8.57 1.39 14.27
C LEU A 129 -9.36 1.94 15.47
N PRO A 130 -8.92 3.07 16.09
CA PRO A 130 -9.51 3.59 17.32
C PRO A 130 -10.74 4.48 17.09
N GLU A 131 -11.21 4.63 15.84
CA GLU A 131 -12.31 5.53 15.43
C GLU A 131 -13.57 5.38 16.29
N GLY A 132 -13.93 4.13 16.63
CA GLY A 132 -15.11 3.84 17.46
C GLY A 132 -15.07 4.49 18.85
N ARG A 133 -13.87 4.66 19.44
CA ARG A 133 -13.69 5.36 20.73
C ARG A 133 -13.98 6.85 20.64
N HIS A 134 -13.95 7.42 19.44
CA HIS A 134 -14.22 8.82 19.15
C HIS A 134 -15.64 9.03 18.61
N GLY A 135 -16.47 7.98 18.57
CA GLY A 135 -17.83 8.05 18.03
C GLY A 135 -17.88 8.25 16.52
N ILE A 136 -16.79 7.96 15.81
CA ILE A 136 -16.70 8.08 14.35
C ILE A 136 -16.47 6.70 13.71
N PHE A 137 -16.73 6.62 12.41
CA PHE A 137 -16.42 5.45 11.60
C PHE A 137 -15.19 5.72 10.73
N VAL A 138 -14.60 4.66 10.19
CA VAL A 138 -13.51 4.78 9.20
C VAL A 138 -13.99 5.45 7.92
N GLY A 139 -13.11 6.21 7.25
CA GLY A 139 -13.49 7.06 6.11
C GLY A 139 -12.48 7.13 4.97
N GLY A 140 -11.33 6.46 5.09
CA GLY A 140 -10.31 6.32 4.05
C GLY A 140 -10.33 4.96 3.33
N GLY A 141 -11.20 4.04 3.74
CA GLY A 141 -11.42 2.76 3.07
C GLY A 141 -11.03 1.52 3.87
N ALA A 142 -10.77 1.62 5.18
CA ALA A 142 -10.49 0.45 6.02
C ALA A 142 -11.61 -0.59 5.96
N SER A 143 -12.87 -0.17 5.90
CA SER A 143 -14.04 -1.07 5.84
C SER A 143 -14.04 -1.99 4.62
N VAL A 144 -13.27 -1.64 3.59
CA VAL A 144 -13.01 -2.48 2.42
C VAL A 144 -11.67 -3.20 2.59
N ARG A 145 -10.57 -2.46 2.77
CA ARG A 145 -9.22 -3.00 2.66
C ARG A 145 -8.79 -3.79 3.90
N VAL A 146 -8.97 -3.24 5.09
CA VAL A 146 -8.64 -3.94 6.34
C VAL A 146 -9.54 -5.15 6.51
N ALA A 147 -10.86 -4.99 6.28
CA ALA A 147 -11.81 -6.11 6.34
C ALA A 147 -11.45 -7.25 5.37
N LYS A 148 -10.96 -6.94 4.17
CA LYS A 148 -10.49 -7.94 3.19
C LYS A 148 -9.25 -8.69 3.66
N LEU A 149 -8.35 -8.05 4.41
CA LEU A 149 -7.12 -8.67 4.91
C LEU A 149 -7.36 -9.56 6.14
N ILE A 150 -8.04 -9.03 7.17
CA ILE A 150 -8.16 -9.72 8.47
C ILE A 150 -9.53 -10.36 8.71
N GLY A 151 -10.48 -10.13 7.81
CA GLY A 151 -11.87 -10.52 7.94
C GLY A 151 -12.72 -9.46 8.68
N PRO A 152 -14.01 -9.30 8.31
CA PRO A 152 -14.87 -8.27 8.88
C PRO A 152 -15.12 -8.45 10.38
N GLY A 153 -15.15 -9.69 10.88
CA GLY A 153 -15.35 -9.97 12.31
C GLY A 153 -14.19 -9.47 13.17
N ARG A 154 -12.94 -9.70 12.74
CA ARG A 154 -11.75 -9.23 13.46
C ARG A 154 -11.61 -7.71 13.38
N MET A 155 -11.90 -7.13 12.23
CA MET A 155 -11.93 -5.67 12.08
C MET A 155 -13.00 -5.05 13.00
N CYS A 156 -14.20 -5.63 13.05
CA CYS A 156 -15.28 -5.15 13.91
C CYS A 156 -14.87 -5.19 15.39
N GLU A 157 -14.27 -6.30 15.85
CA GLU A 157 -13.74 -6.39 17.22
C GLU A 157 -12.70 -5.29 17.48
N MET A 158 -11.70 -5.15 16.62
CA MET A 158 -10.67 -4.10 16.73
C MET A 158 -11.29 -2.70 16.86
N MET A 159 -12.32 -2.38 16.07
CA MET A 159 -12.98 -1.07 16.10
C MET A 159 -13.84 -0.87 17.35
N LEU A 160 -14.56 -1.90 17.79
CA LEU A 160 -15.42 -1.85 18.99
C LEU A 160 -14.61 -1.72 20.27
N THR A 161 -13.46 -2.39 20.36
CA THR A 161 -12.60 -2.41 21.55
C THR A 161 -11.49 -1.36 21.49
N GLY A 162 -11.13 -0.90 20.29
CA GLY A 162 -9.89 -0.17 20.03
C GLY A 162 -8.65 -0.99 20.35
N ARG A 163 -8.69 -2.31 20.16
CA ARG A 163 -7.56 -3.21 20.43
C ARG A 163 -6.36 -2.83 19.57
N ILE A 164 -5.17 -2.86 20.19
CA ILE A 164 -3.89 -2.75 19.51
C ILE A 164 -3.42 -4.16 19.15
N LEU A 165 -2.99 -4.35 17.92
CA LEU A 165 -2.23 -5.53 17.51
C LEU A 165 -0.75 -5.15 17.38
N ASP A 166 0.13 -6.00 17.86
CA ASP A 166 1.57 -5.87 17.61
C ASP A 166 1.95 -6.33 16.19
N ALA A 167 3.25 -6.26 15.87
CA ALA A 167 3.77 -6.61 14.55
C ALA A 167 3.53 -8.08 14.18
N ASP A 168 3.69 -9.00 15.15
CA ASP A 168 3.57 -10.44 14.93
C ASP A 168 2.10 -10.86 14.80
N GLU A 169 1.22 -10.35 15.67
CA GLU A 169 -0.22 -10.52 15.54
C GLU A 169 -0.73 -9.93 14.22
N GLY A 170 -0.26 -8.75 13.86
CA GLY A 170 -0.60 -8.09 12.59
C GLY A 170 -0.18 -8.92 11.38
N GLN A 171 1.03 -9.49 11.38
CA GLN A 171 1.49 -10.39 10.32
C GLN A 171 0.64 -11.66 10.26
N HIS A 172 0.39 -12.30 11.40
CA HIS A 172 -0.40 -13.53 11.49
C HIS A 172 -1.83 -13.34 10.93
N LEU A 173 -2.40 -12.16 11.13
CA LEU A 173 -3.73 -11.82 10.61
C LEU A 173 -3.72 -11.32 9.16
N GLY A 174 -2.56 -10.97 8.59
CA GLY A 174 -2.42 -10.53 7.19
C GLY A 174 -2.31 -9.01 6.98
N LEU A 175 -2.13 -8.22 8.04
CA LEU A 175 -1.89 -6.77 7.95
C LEU A 175 -0.49 -6.45 7.40
N SER A 176 0.49 -7.31 7.62
CA SER A 176 1.81 -7.25 6.99
C SER A 176 2.19 -8.59 6.37
N HIS A 177 3.08 -8.56 5.38
CA HIS A 177 3.60 -9.77 4.73
C HIS A 177 4.87 -10.25 5.43
N TYR A 178 5.68 -9.30 5.91
CA TYR A 178 6.98 -9.56 6.53
C TYR A 178 7.08 -8.80 7.85
N VAL A 179 7.69 -9.44 8.85
CA VAL A 179 8.27 -8.78 10.02
C VAL A 179 9.79 -8.97 9.93
N VAL A 180 10.54 -7.88 10.05
CA VAL A 180 12.01 -7.85 9.96
C VAL A 180 12.63 -7.30 11.25
N GLY A 181 13.96 -7.20 11.32
CA GLY A 181 14.63 -6.53 12.43
C GLY A 181 14.31 -5.04 12.51
N ARG A 182 14.60 -4.43 13.67
CA ARG A 182 14.42 -2.98 13.87
C ARG A 182 15.38 -2.20 12.96
N GLY A 183 14.87 -1.19 12.27
CA GLY A 183 15.58 -0.39 11.27
C GLY A 183 15.70 -1.06 9.89
N GLU A 184 15.13 -2.25 9.68
CA GLU A 184 15.33 -3.02 8.45
C GLU A 184 14.16 -2.94 7.47
N ALA A 185 13.02 -2.32 7.83
CA ALA A 185 11.83 -2.35 6.96
C ALA A 185 12.07 -1.66 5.61
N LEU A 186 12.79 -0.54 5.58
CA LEU A 186 13.11 0.15 4.34
C LEU A 186 14.08 -0.64 3.46
N ALA A 187 15.10 -1.27 4.06
CA ALA A 187 16.05 -2.12 3.35
C ALA A 187 15.34 -3.33 2.72
N LYS A 188 14.46 -3.99 3.47
CA LYS A 188 13.66 -5.10 2.95
C LYS A 188 12.65 -4.64 1.89
N ALA A 189 12.03 -3.47 2.06
CA ALA A 189 11.16 -2.90 1.04
C ALA A 189 11.90 -2.63 -0.27
N ARG A 190 13.16 -2.16 -0.20
CA ARG A 190 14.05 -1.98 -1.36
C ARG A 190 14.41 -3.31 -2.03
N GLU A 191 14.80 -4.32 -1.25
CA GLU A 191 15.06 -5.68 -1.77
C GLU A 191 13.84 -6.23 -2.54
N LEU A 192 12.64 -6.09 -1.97
CA LEU A 192 11.40 -6.52 -2.62
C LEU A 192 11.11 -5.68 -3.88
N ALA A 193 11.32 -4.37 -3.83
CA ALA A 193 11.12 -3.49 -4.97
C ALA A 193 12.06 -3.81 -6.14
N GLU A 194 13.34 -4.10 -5.86
CA GLU A 194 14.31 -4.54 -6.88
C GLU A 194 13.83 -5.82 -7.56
N ARG A 195 13.39 -6.82 -6.78
CA ARG A 195 12.86 -8.07 -7.33
C ARG A 195 11.59 -7.87 -8.14
N ILE A 196 10.67 -7.01 -7.69
CA ILE A 196 9.44 -6.69 -8.43
C ILE A 196 9.77 -5.95 -9.73
N ALA A 197 10.80 -5.11 -9.74
CA ALA A 197 11.23 -4.36 -10.93
C ALA A 197 11.80 -5.25 -12.05
N GLU A 198 12.21 -6.48 -11.75
CA GLU A 198 12.64 -7.46 -12.76
C GLU A 198 11.47 -8.01 -13.60
N ASN A 199 10.23 -7.91 -13.10
CA ASN A 199 9.05 -8.35 -13.84
C ASN A 199 8.77 -7.45 -15.05
N ALA A 200 8.09 -8.02 -16.06
CA ALA A 200 7.59 -7.22 -17.17
C ALA A 200 6.56 -6.18 -16.65
N PRO A 201 6.62 -4.91 -17.06
CA PRO A 201 5.74 -3.86 -16.54
C PRO A 201 4.24 -4.18 -16.68
N MET A 202 3.84 -4.78 -17.81
CA MET A 202 2.46 -5.19 -18.06
C MET A 202 2.00 -6.29 -17.09
N ALA A 203 2.89 -7.20 -16.69
CA ALA A 203 2.58 -8.24 -15.71
C ALA A 203 2.37 -7.62 -14.32
N ASN A 204 3.25 -6.70 -13.91
CA ASN A 204 3.09 -5.97 -12.64
C ASN A 204 1.77 -5.19 -12.60
N TRP A 205 1.45 -4.45 -13.67
CA TRP A 205 0.17 -3.75 -13.81
C TRP A 205 -1.01 -4.71 -13.67
N ALA A 206 -0.98 -5.86 -14.35
CA ALA A 206 -2.03 -6.87 -14.26
C ALA A 206 -2.17 -7.43 -12.84
N MET A 207 -1.07 -7.75 -12.16
CA MET A 207 -1.10 -8.29 -10.79
C MET A 207 -1.73 -7.29 -9.82
N VAL A 208 -1.37 -6.01 -9.90
CA VAL A 208 -1.84 -5.01 -8.94
C VAL A 208 -3.24 -4.47 -9.25
N SER A 209 -3.62 -4.38 -10.53
CA SER A 209 -4.93 -3.85 -10.94
C SER A 209 -5.99 -4.92 -11.22
N ALA A 210 -5.63 -6.05 -11.84
CA ALA A 210 -6.63 -7.05 -12.25
C ALA A 210 -7.07 -7.93 -11.08
N ILE A 211 -6.15 -8.37 -10.21
CA ILE A 211 -6.48 -9.26 -9.08
C ILE A 211 -7.53 -8.63 -8.17
N SER A 212 -7.37 -7.34 -7.82
CA SER A 212 -8.34 -6.65 -6.94
C SER A 212 -9.72 -6.56 -7.60
N ARG A 213 -9.78 -6.31 -8.92
CA ARG A 213 -11.03 -6.22 -9.68
C ARG A 213 -11.71 -7.58 -9.84
N ILE A 214 -10.95 -8.61 -10.23
CA ILE A 214 -11.44 -9.99 -10.39
C ILE A 214 -12.04 -10.49 -9.08
N HIS A 215 -11.40 -10.19 -7.95
CA HIS A 215 -11.93 -10.59 -6.63
C HIS A 215 -13.33 -10.03 -6.33
N ASN A 216 -13.71 -8.91 -6.95
CA ASN A 216 -15.02 -8.28 -6.77
C ASN A 216 -16.04 -8.68 -7.84
N MET A 217 -15.70 -9.61 -8.74
CA MET A 217 -16.58 -10.11 -9.78
C MET A 217 -17.28 -11.40 -9.33
N ALA A 218 -18.37 -11.75 -10.02
CA ALA A 218 -18.87 -13.12 -9.96
C ALA A 218 -17.79 -14.07 -10.50
N SER A 219 -17.71 -15.28 -9.97
CA SER A 219 -16.58 -16.18 -10.27
C SER A 219 -16.39 -16.45 -11.77
N ASP A 220 -17.47 -16.62 -12.52
CA ASP A 220 -17.41 -16.86 -13.97
C ASP A 220 -16.90 -15.63 -14.74
N ASP A 221 -17.41 -14.44 -14.42
CA ASP A 221 -16.93 -13.17 -14.98
C ASP A 221 -15.45 -12.93 -14.63
N GLY A 222 -15.04 -13.29 -13.41
CA GLY A 222 -13.67 -13.20 -12.95
C GLY A 222 -12.72 -14.08 -13.77
N LEU A 223 -13.10 -15.34 -14.03
CA LEU A 223 -12.32 -16.28 -14.87
C LEU A 223 -12.27 -15.83 -16.33
N PHE A 224 -13.35 -15.25 -16.83
CA PHE A 224 -13.38 -14.64 -18.16
C PHE A 224 -12.38 -13.47 -18.26
N VAL A 225 -12.37 -12.56 -17.29
CA VAL A 225 -11.42 -11.43 -17.24
C VAL A 225 -9.98 -11.91 -17.02
N GLU A 226 -9.77 -12.96 -16.22
CA GLU A 226 -8.46 -13.61 -16.08
C GLU A 226 -7.94 -14.10 -17.44
N SER A 227 -8.78 -14.80 -18.20
CA SER A 227 -8.42 -15.32 -19.53
C SER A 227 -8.01 -14.21 -20.50
N LEU A 228 -8.74 -13.10 -20.51
CA LEU A 228 -8.39 -11.92 -21.32
C LEU A 228 -7.08 -11.27 -20.86
N THR A 229 -6.89 -11.13 -19.55
CA THR A 229 -5.66 -10.55 -18.96
C THR A 229 -4.45 -11.44 -19.24
N ALA A 230 -4.61 -12.75 -19.19
CA ALA A 230 -3.60 -13.74 -19.54
C ALA A 230 -3.22 -13.64 -21.02
N ALA A 231 -4.20 -13.56 -21.92
CA ALA A 231 -3.94 -13.39 -23.36
C ALA A 231 -3.12 -12.12 -23.66
N LEU A 232 -3.41 -11.01 -22.99
CA LEU A 232 -2.69 -9.75 -23.14
C LEU A 232 -1.26 -9.80 -22.61
N THR A 233 -1.04 -10.46 -21.48
CA THR A 233 0.28 -10.51 -20.82
C THR A 233 1.23 -11.51 -21.48
N GLN A 234 0.73 -12.65 -21.97
CA GLN A 234 1.56 -13.73 -22.52
C GLN A 234 2.06 -13.51 -23.95
N THR A 235 1.40 -12.63 -24.70
CA THR A 235 1.67 -12.44 -26.14
C THR A 235 2.63 -11.30 -26.45
N SER A 236 3.13 -10.60 -25.43
CA SER A 236 4.08 -9.50 -25.65
C SER A 236 5.43 -10.03 -26.18
N PRO A 237 6.11 -9.30 -27.09
CA PRO A 237 7.43 -9.68 -27.59
C PRO A 237 8.47 -9.93 -26.49
N GLU A 238 8.39 -9.16 -25.39
CA GLU A 238 9.23 -9.33 -24.20
C GLU A 238 9.03 -10.71 -23.56
N VAL A 239 7.78 -11.15 -23.39
CA VAL A 239 7.48 -12.46 -22.79
C VAL A 239 7.92 -13.60 -23.70
N VAL A 240 7.69 -13.48 -25.01
CA VAL A 240 8.18 -14.47 -26.00
C VAL A 240 9.71 -14.61 -25.91
N ALA A 241 10.44 -13.50 -25.80
CA ALA A 241 11.90 -13.51 -25.64
C ALA A 241 12.34 -14.14 -24.29
N ARG A 242 11.69 -13.78 -23.18
CA ARG A 242 11.99 -14.35 -21.85
C ARG A 242 11.75 -15.87 -21.82
N ILE A 243 10.63 -16.35 -22.36
CA ILE A 243 10.31 -17.78 -22.47
C ILE A 243 11.34 -18.47 -23.39
N GLY A 244 11.67 -17.87 -24.53
CA GLY A 244 12.69 -18.39 -25.44
C GLY A 244 14.06 -18.57 -24.76
N HIS A 245 14.52 -17.58 -24.00
CA HIS A 245 15.77 -17.65 -23.25
C HIS A 245 15.74 -18.74 -22.15
N PHE A 246 14.60 -18.89 -21.45
CA PHE A 246 14.42 -19.98 -20.47
C PHE A 246 14.50 -21.37 -21.14
N LEU A 247 13.86 -21.56 -22.29
CA LEU A 247 13.91 -22.82 -23.04
C LEU A 247 15.32 -23.13 -23.57
N GLN A 248 16.08 -22.11 -23.99
CA GLN A 248 17.48 -22.27 -24.41
C GLN A 248 18.41 -22.59 -23.24
N ARG A 249 18.12 -22.11 -22.03
CA ARG A 249 18.87 -22.46 -20.81
C ARG A 249 18.73 -23.93 -20.40
N LYS A 250 17.66 -24.63 -20.79
CA LYS A 250 17.46 -26.08 -20.51
C LYS A 250 18.49 -27.01 -21.19
N GLY A 251 19.45 -26.50 -21.95
CA GLY A 251 20.66 -27.24 -22.36
C GLY A 251 21.75 -27.33 -21.29
N LYS A 252 21.63 -26.60 -20.16
CA LYS A 252 22.52 -26.70 -18.99
C LYS A 252 21.63 -26.94 -17.77
N GLY A 253 21.61 -28.19 -17.30
CA GLY A 253 20.90 -28.57 -16.07
C GLY A 253 21.35 -27.73 -14.86
N PRO A 254 20.61 -27.76 -13.75
CA PRO A 254 20.96 -27.00 -12.56
C PRO A 254 22.38 -27.37 -12.13
N GLN A 255 23.27 -26.37 -12.02
CA GLN A 255 24.54 -26.54 -11.33
C GLN A 255 24.22 -26.83 -9.87
N ALA A 256 24.72 -27.98 -9.39
CA ALA A 256 24.66 -28.40 -8.00
C ALA A 256 25.39 -27.42 -7.07
#